data_AF-A0A976J4T0-F1
#
_entry.id   AF-A0A976J4T0-F1
#
_cell.length_a   1.000
_cell.length_b   1.000
_cell.length_c   1.000
_cell.angle_alpha   90.00
_cell.angle_beta   90.00
_cell.angle_gamma   90.00
#
_symmetry.space_group_name_H-M   'P 1'
#
loop_
_entity.id
_entity.type
_entity.pdbx_description
1 polymer ?
#
loop_
_entity_poly.entity_id
_entity_poly.type
_entity_poly.pdbx_seq_one_letter_code
_entity_poly.pdbx_strand_id
1 'polypeptide(L)'
;MTTSNPIETPSGLVERVKGIVLKPKEEWPVIEAESASISGLYMRYAVILAAIPALAGFVRNAFIGYGAFGFSYRPGFGLAIPMAISQYVMTLVSVAILALIADFVVTKFDGTANRLNAFKLSVYSATAAWLAGIFSAIPGLSILGLLGLYSFYLLYTGLPVLMKVPQEKAGICTAAIAVAAIVLSLIAGALLAPVAGMFGGMGMYGGMKGPGVVMEGDGGSVTVPGVGTIDTGKIEEATKKLEAISDGSADAKPVDPAQLKAMLPDMLGGYKRTSVETQSMGAGNVGGAQASARYELGDKQIRIELTDMAAVGALAGIGAALNVNQEKESDHGFERTRTVDGQMVQEEWDSEAKRGKYSTTIASRFMVSVSGEADSFDTLKAMAGSFDKAKLAALAE
;
A
#
# COMPACT_ATOMS: atom_id res chain seq x y z
N MET A 1 -60.75 4.65 -14.36
CA MET A 1 -59.87 3.46 -14.31
C MET A 1 -58.98 3.49 -15.54
N THR A 2 -57.74 3.94 -15.39
CA THR A 2 -56.70 3.79 -16.41
C THR A 2 -55.55 3.08 -15.72
N THR A 3 -55.39 1.81 -16.08
CA THR A 3 -54.38 0.89 -15.58
C THR A 3 -53.00 1.32 -16.07
N SER A 4 -52.23 2.03 -15.24
CA SER A 4 -50.80 2.21 -15.42
C SER A 4 -50.07 1.20 -14.52
N ASN A 5 -49.51 0.15 -15.11
CA ASN A 5 -48.51 -0.70 -14.44
C ASN A 5 -47.67 -1.43 -15.51
N PRO A 6 -46.42 -1.85 -15.20
CA PRO A 6 -45.29 -0.98 -14.89
C PRO A 6 -43.99 -1.51 -15.51
N ILE A 7 -43.26 -0.71 -16.31
CA ILE A 7 -41.80 -0.89 -16.44
C ILE A 7 -41.26 0.52 -16.60
N GLU A 8 -41.08 1.21 -15.48
CA GLU A 8 -40.35 2.47 -15.46
C GLU A 8 -38.93 2.22 -15.95
N THR A 9 -38.44 3.18 -16.72
CA THR A 9 -37.12 3.24 -17.35
C THR A 9 -36.03 2.76 -16.38
N PRO A 10 -35.02 1.96 -16.80
CA PRO A 10 -33.93 1.58 -15.91
C PRO A 10 -33.36 2.83 -15.27
N SER A 11 -33.49 2.94 -13.94
CA SER A 11 -33.06 4.11 -13.19
C SER A 11 -31.62 4.46 -13.56
N GLY A 12 -31.35 5.76 -13.72
CA GLY A 12 -30.02 6.22 -14.11
C GLY A 12 -28.96 5.69 -13.14
N LEU A 13 -27.69 5.57 -13.58
CA LEU A 13 -26.60 5.06 -12.75
C LEU A 13 -26.57 5.67 -11.34
N VAL A 14 -26.73 7.00 -11.26
CA VAL A 14 -26.73 7.74 -9.99
C VAL A 14 -27.93 7.39 -9.11
N GLU A 15 -29.11 7.26 -9.70
CA GLU A 15 -30.34 6.88 -8.98
C GLU A 15 -30.21 5.47 -8.42
N ARG A 16 -29.73 4.52 -9.23
CA ARG A 16 -29.45 3.15 -8.79
C ARG A 16 -28.45 3.11 -7.64
N VAL A 17 -27.34 3.84 -7.76
CA VAL A 17 -26.32 3.92 -6.71
C VAL A 17 -26.92 4.49 -5.42
N LYS A 18 -27.72 5.56 -5.50
CA LYS A 18 -28.39 6.14 -4.33
C LYS A 18 -29.40 5.16 -3.72
N GLY A 19 -30.22 4.51 -4.55
CA GLY A 19 -31.21 3.53 -4.12
C GLY A 19 -30.57 2.39 -3.35
N ILE A 20 -29.56 1.75 -3.92
CA ILE A 20 -28.91 0.60 -3.27
C ILE A 20 -28.15 1.00 -2.00
N VAL A 21 -27.48 2.16 -1.99
CA VAL A 21 -26.68 2.58 -0.82
C VAL A 21 -27.54 3.15 0.31
N LEU A 22 -28.57 3.94 -0.01
CA LEU A 22 -29.37 4.64 1.01
C LEU A 22 -30.60 3.85 1.46
N LYS A 23 -31.16 3.02 0.57
CA LYS A 23 -32.43 2.32 0.77
C LYS A 23 -32.39 0.86 0.26
N PRO A 24 -31.40 0.04 0.65
CA PRO A 24 -31.19 -1.28 0.05
C PRO A 24 -32.40 -2.21 0.13
N LYS A 25 -33.15 -2.20 1.24
CA LYS A 25 -34.34 -3.04 1.41
C LYS A 25 -35.48 -2.68 0.46
N GLU A 26 -35.59 -1.42 0.05
CA GLU A 26 -36.55 -0.96 -0.94
C GLU A 26 -36.05 -1.21 -2.37
N GLU A 27 -34.73 -1.13 -2.58
CA GLU A 27 -34.11 -1.24 -3.89
C GLU A 27 -33.98 -2.67 -4.42
N TRP A 28 -33.72 -3.65 -3.55
CA TRP A 28 -33.53 -5.04 -3.97
C TRP A 28 -34.74 -5.63 -4.73
N PRO A 29 -36.00 -5.42 -4.31
CA PRO A 29 -37.17 -5.85 -5.08
C PRO A 29 -37.27 -5.20 -6.46
N VAL A 30 -36.86 -3.93 -6.59
CA VAL A 30 -36.80 -3.23 -7.88
C VAL A 30 -35.76 -3.88 -8.79
N ILE A 31 -34.55 -4.11 -8.26
CA ILE A 31 -33.46 -4.81 -8.96
C ILE A 31 -33.88 -6.23 -9.38
N GLU A 32 -34.64 -6.95 -8.55
CA GLU A 32 -35.14 -8.28 -8.89
C GLU A 32 -36.06 -8.25 -10.11
N ALA A 33 -37.06 -7.35 -10.09
CA ALA A 33 -38.07 -7.23 -11.13
C ALA A 33 -37.52 -6.76 -12.49
N GLU A 34 -36.36 -6.09 -12.49
CA GLU A 34 -35.77 -5.57 -13.71
C GLU A 34 -35.26 -6.64 -14.67
N SER A 35 -35.64 -6.51 -15.94
CA SER A 35 -35.01 -7.23 -17.03
C SER A 35 -33.59 -6.69 -17.24
N ALA A 36 -32.59 -7.45 -16.82
CA ALA A 36 -31.19 -7.12 -17.02
C ALA A 36 -30.48 -8.28 -17.74
N SER A 37 -29.42 -7.95 -18.49
CA SER A 37 -28.46 -8.93 -18.97
C SER A 37 -27.16 -8.78 -18.20
N ILE A 38 -26.40 -9.87 -18.06
CA ILE A 38 -25.07 -9.86 -17.43
C ILE A 38 -24.17 -8.82 -18.10
N SER A 39 -24.12 -8.81 -19.43
CA SER A 39 -23.35 -7.84 -20.21
C SER A 39 -23.81 -6.40 -19.98
N GLY A 40 -25.13 -6.16 -19.95
CA GLY A 40 -25.69 -4.83 -19.70
C GLY A 40 -25.34 -4.31 -18.31
N LEU A 41 -25.50 -5.14 -17.28
CA LEU A 41 -25.13 -4.79 -15.91
C LEU A 41 -23.63 -4.53 -15.79
N TYR A 42 -22.82 -5.34 -16.45
CA TYR A 42 -21.37 -5.20 -16.39
C TYR A 42 -20.90 -3.91 -17.05
N MET A 43 -21.31 -3.65 -18.30
CA MET A 43 -20.83 -2.48 -19.07
C MET A 43 -21.42 -1.16 -18.59
N ARG A 44 -22.67 -1.14 -18.12
CA ARG A 44 -23.39 0.10 -17.74
C ARG A 44 -23.29 0.44 -16.25
N TYR A 45 -22.80 -0.48 -15.42
CA TYR A 45 -22.69 -0.28 -13.98
C TYR A 45 -21.32 -0.67 -13.44
N ALA A 46 -20.94 -1.96 -13.54
CA ALA A 46 -19.71 -2.47 -12.91
C ALA A 46 -18.44 -1.82 -13.46
N VAL A 47 -18.29 -1.74 -14.78
CA VAL A 47 -17.16 -1.08 -15.48
C VAL A 47 -17.00 0.37 -15.02
N ILE A 48 -18.10 1.09 -14.87
CA ILE A 48 -18.05 2.52 -14.50
C ILE A 48 -17.64 2.68 -13.03
N LEU A 49 -18.28 1.96 -12.11
CA LEU A 49 -18.00 2.13 -10.69
C LEU A 49 -16.68 1.50 -10.24
N ALA A 50 -16.28 0.36 -10.82
CA ALA A 50 -15.00 -0.26 -10.52
C ALA A 50 -13.80 0.61 -10.93
N ALA A 51 -14.00 1.59 -11.82
CA ALA A 51 -12.96 2.55 -12.19
C ALA A 51 -12.62 3.54 -11.05
N ILE A 52 -13.54 3.78 -10.12
CA ILE A 52 -13.34 4.71 -8.99
C ILE A 52 -12.10 4.34 -8.15
N PRO A 53 -11.99 3.11 -7.58
CA PRO A 53 -10.79 2.74 -6.83
C PRO A 53 -9.52 2.71 -7.71
N ALA A 54 -9.64 2.37 -8.99
CA ALA A 54 -8.49 2.34 -9.91
C ALA A 54 -7.90 3.71 -10.16
N LEU A 55 -8.77 4.69 -10.43
CA LEU A 55 -8.36 6.07 -10.64
C LEU A 55 -7.86 6.70 -9.35
N ALA A 56 -8.49 6.41 -8.21
CA ALA A 56 -8.03 6.88 -6.90
C ALA A 56 -6.63 6.32 -6.56
N GLY A 57 -6.43 5.02 -6.76
CA GLY A 57 -5.13 4.37 -6.60
C GLY A 57 -4.08 4.90 -7.58
N PHE A 58 -4.46 5.14 -8.84
CA PHE A 58 -3.58 5.80 -9.81
C PHE A 58 -3.14 7.18 -9.35
N VAL A 59 -4.07 8.02 -8.90
CA VAL A 59 -3.76 9.37 -8.41
C VAL A 59 -2.80 9.30 -7.22
N ARG A 60 -3.06 8.39 -6.27
CA ARG A 60 -2.15 8.15 -5.15
C ARG A 60 -0.77 7.75 -5.65
N ASN A 61 -0.67 6.73 -6.50
CA ASN A 61 0.61 6.22 -7.00
C ASN A 61 1.39 7.28 -7.78
N ALA A 62 0.73 7.95 -8.73
CA ALA A 62 1.39 8.83 -9.69
C ALA A 62 1.75 10.20 -9.11
N PHE A 63 0.98 10.75 -8.16
CA PHE A 63 1.16 12.12 -7.70
C PHE A 63 1.56 12.27 -6.23
N ILE A 64 1.14 11.34 -5.37
CA ILE A 64 1.34 11.46 -3.91
C ILE A 64 2.43 10.50 -3.43
N GLY A 65 2.41 9.27 -3.91
CA GLY A 65 3.28 8.19 -3.47
C GLY A 65 2.88 7.60 -2.11
N TYR A 66 3.82 6.89 -1.54
CA TYR A 66 3.77 6.26 -0.24
C TYR A 66 4.88 6.83 0.62
N GLY A 67 4.64 7.02 1.91
CA GLY A 67 5.69 7.41 2.81
C GLY A 67 5.40 6.97 4.24
N ALA A 68 6.43 6.49 4.91
CA ALA A 68 6.42 6.11 6.31
C ALA A 68 7.85 6.17 6.86
N PHE A 69 8.00 6.50 8.14
CA PHE A 69 9.30 6.44 8.83
C PHE A 69 10.43 7.23 8.14
N GLY A 70 10.13 8.39 7.56
CA GLY A 70 11.12 9.25 6.89
C GLY A 70 11.46 8.84 5.45
N PHE A 71 10.91 7.72 4.96
CA PHE A 71 11.00 7.29 3.57
C PHE A 71 9.80 7.76 2.77
N SER A 72 10.05 8.20 1.54
CA SER A 72 9.02 8.49 0.54
C SER A 72 9.36 7.75 -0.74
N TYR A 73 8.38 7.06 -1.28
CA TYR A 73 8.45 6.38 -2.56
C TYR A 73 7.24 6.75 -3.40
N ARG A 74 7.47 7.39 -4.54
CA ARG A 74 6.40 7.71 -5.49
C ARG A 74 6.63 6.98 -6.80
N PRO A 75 5.80 5.98 -7.14
CA PRO A 75 5.86 5.34 -8.44
C PRO A 75 5.77 6.36 -9.58
N GLY A 76 6.66 6.26 -10.57
CA GLY A 76 6.53 7.00 -11.81
C GLY A 76 5.32 6.54 -12.63
N PHE A 77 4.91 7.35 -13.63
CA PHE A 77 3.78 7.02 -14.51
C PHE A 77 3.92 5.66 -15.21
N GLY A 78 5.16 5.26 -15.55
CA GLY A 78 5.44 3.96 -16.16
C GLY A 78 5.00 2.76 -15.32
N LEU A 79 4.88 2.93 -13.99
CA LEU A 79 4.45 1.87 -13.07
C LEU A 79 3.01 2.10 -12.60
N ALA A 80 2.65 3.36 -12.34
CA ALA A 80 1.34 3.72 -11.83
C ALA A 80 0.20 3.35 -12.81
N ILE A 81 0.43 3.47 -14.13
CA ILE A 81 -0.57 3.12 -15.15
C ILE A 81 -0.82 1.60 -15.20
N PRO A 82 0.19 0.72 -15.37
CA PRO A 82 -0.01 -0.73 -15.32
C PRO A 82 -0.65 -1.21 -14.02
N MET A 83 -0.28 -0.62 -12.88
CA MET A 83 -0.91 -0.94 -11.59
C MET A 83 -2.41 -0.63 -11.59
N ALA A 84 -2.79 0.55 -12.06
CA ALA A 84 -4.19 0.97 -12.12
C ALA A 84 -5.00 0.09 -13.08
N ILE A 85 -4.46 -0.24 -14.25
CA ILE A 85 -5.09 -1.14 -15.22
C ILE A 85 -5.26 -2.53 -14.60
N SER A 86 -4.21 -3.06 -13.98
CA SER A 86 -4.24 -4.40 -13.38
C SER A 86 -5.25 -4.47 -12.23
N GLN A 87 -5.27 -3.47 -11.34
CA GLN A 87 -6.24 -3.40 -10.25
C GLN A 87 -7.68 -3.28 -10.77
N TYR A 88 -7.90 -2.49 -11.82
CA TYR A 88 -9.21 -2.35 -12.45
C TYR A 88 -9.70 -3.66 -13.04
N VAL A 89 -8.86 -4.34 -13.82
CA VAL A 89 -9.18 -5.66 -14.41
C VAL A 89 -9.43 -6.70 -13.33
N MET A 90 -8.59 -6.75 -12.28
CA MET A 90 -8.79 -7.68 -11.17
C MET A 90 -10.11 -7.43 -10.44
N THR A 91 -10.48 -6.17 -10.19
CA THR A 91 -11.75 -5.82 -9.52
C THR A 91 -12.96 -6.33 -10.32
N LEU A 92 -12.91 -6.17 -11.64
CA LEU A 92 -13.94 -6.63 -12.56
C LEU A 92 -14.01 -8.17 -12.65
N VAL A 93 -12.87 -8.85 -12.69
CA VAL A 93 -12.81 -10.31 -12.64
C VAL A 93 -13.32 -10.84 -11.30
N SER A 94 -12.93 -10.23 -10.19
CA SER A 94 -13.34 -10.63 -8.84
C SER A 94 -14.86 -10.57 -8.66
N VAL A 95 -15.55 -9.55 -9.19
CA VAL A 95 -17.02 -9.48 -9.05
C VAL A 95 -17.73 -10.57 -9.86
N ALA A 96 -17.18 -10.95 -11.02
CA ALA A 96 -17.70 -12.04 -11.82
C ALA A 96 -17.47 -13.41 -11.14
N ILE A 97 -16.29 -13.63 -10.56
CA ILE A 97 -16.00 -14.85 -9.80
C ILE A 97 -16.88 -14.92 -8.53
N LEU A 98 -17.03 -13.80 -7.81
CA LEU A 98 -17.86 -13.74 -6.62
C LEU A 98 -19.32 -14.11 -6.92
N ALA A 99 -19.85 -13.71 -8.09
CA ALA A 99 -21.17 -14.13 -8.53
C ALA A 99 -21.30 -15.65 -8.70
N LEU A 100 -20.29 -16.30 -9.28
CA LEU A 100 -20.28 -17.77 -9.42
C LEU A 100 -20.18 -18.46 -8.06
N ILE A 101 -19.37 -17.91 -7.15
CA ILE A 101 -19.25 -18.42 -5.79
C ILE A 101 -20.58 -18.25 -5.05
N ALA A 102 -21.20 -17.07 -5.13
CA ALA A 102 -22.49 -16.80 -4.50
C ALA A 102 -23.57 -17.74 -5.02
N ASP A 103 -23.67 -17.93 -6.34
CA ASP A 103 -24.63 -18.84 -6.99
C ASP A 103 -24.50 -20.28 -6.45
N PHE A 104 -23.28 -20.75 -6.24
CA PHE A 104 -23.02 -22.06 -5.64
C PHE A 104 -23.31 -22.07 -4.13
N VAL A 105 -22.81 -21.09 -3.38
CA VAL A 105 -22.86 -21.06 -1.91
C VAL A 105 -24.31 -21.01 -1.43
N VAL A 106 -25.20 -20.25 -2.08
CA VAL A 106 -26.60 -20.14 -1.64
C VAL A 106 -27.33 -21.48 -1.64
N THR A 107 -26.95 -22.43 -2.49
CA THR A 107 -27.54 -23.78 -2.51
C THR A 107 -27.27 -24.59 -1.23
N LYS A 108 -26.27 -24.17 -0.44
CA LYS A 108 -25.94 -24.77 0.86
C LYS A 108 -26.73 -24.15 2.02
N PHE A 109 -27.50 -23.11 1.74
CA PHE A 109 -28.28 -22.34 2.70
C PHE A 109 -29.76 -22.24 2.30
N ASP A 110 -30.28 -23.25 1.59
CA ASP A 110 -31.66 -23.33 1.07
C ASP A 110 -32.06 -22.18 0.13
N GLY A 111 -31.08 -21.49 -0.46
CA GLY A 111 -31.32 -20.53 -1.53
C GLY A 111 -31.45 -21.19 -2.90
N THR A 112 -32.05 -20.46 -3.83
CA THR A 112 -32.19 -20.84 -5.24
C THR A 112 -31.05 -20.26 -6.07
N ALA A 113 -30.24 -21.13 -6.68
CA ALA A 113 -29.25 -20.72 -7.66
C ALA A 113 -29.94 -20.07 -8.88
N ASN A 114 -29.43 -18.93 -9.30
CA ASN A 114 -29.82 -18.21 -10.49
C ASN A 114 -28.66 -17.29 -10.87
N ARG A 115 -27.96 -17.66 -11.95
CA ARG A 115 -26.73 -16.99 -12.37
C ARG A 115 -26.90 -15.49 -12.64
N LEU A 116 -28.04 -15.06 -13.18
CA LEU A 116 -28.31 -13.64 -13.42
C LEU A 116 -28.51 -12.89 -12.09
N ASN A 117 -29.30 -13.47 -11.17
CA ASN A 117 -29.55 -12.87 -9.87
C ASN A 117 -28.31 -12.87 -8.98
N ALA A 118 -27.46 -13.90 -9.05
CA ALA A 118 -26.17 -13.93 -8.35
C ALA A 118 -25.22 -12.83 -8.86
N PHE A 119 -25.27 -12.55 -10.16
CA PHE A 119 -24.51 -11.46 -10.77
C PHE A 119 -25.05 -10.08 -10.37
N LYS A 120 -26.38 -9.88 -10.37
CA LYS A 120 -27.02 -8.69 -9.80
C LYS A 120 -26.58 -8.48 -8.35
N LEU A 121 -26.70 -9.52 -7.52
CA LEU A 121 -26.34 -9.49 -6.11
C LEU A 121 -24.88 -9.05 -5.92
N SER A 122 -23.95 -9.65 -6.66
CA SER A 122 -22.51 -9.37 -6.51
C SER A 122 -22.15 -7.95 -6.94
N VAL A 123 -22.63 -7.51 -8.11
CA VAL A 123 -22.33 -6.17 -8.64
C VAL A 123 -22.94 -5.07 -7.76
N TYR A 124 -24.21 -5.19 -7.40
CA TYR A 124 -24.87 -4.15 -6.60
C TYR A 124 -24.37 -4.12 -5.16
N SER A 125 -24.02 -5.27 -4.57
CA SER A 125 -23.43 -5.30 -3.24
C SER A 125 -22.03 -4.66 -3.19
N ALA A 126 -21.23 -4.77 -4.27
CA ALA A 126 -19.91 -4.16 -4.35
C ALA A 126 -19.92 -2.62 -4.44
N THR A 127 -21.09 -2.00 -4.68
CA THR A 127 -21.24 -0.55 -4.86
C THR A 127 -20.57 0.26 -3.75
N ALA A 128 -20.81 -0.10 -2.48
CA ALA A 128 -20.26 0.66 -1.36
C ALA A 128 -18.73 0.57 -1.29
N ALA A 129 -18.15 -0.59 -1.59
CA ALA A 129 -16.69 -0.78 -1.64
C ALA A 129 -16.06 0.04 -2.77
N TRP A 130 -16.68 0.07 -3.96
CA TRP A 130 -16.19 0.88 -5.07
C TRP A 130 -16.25 2.38 -4.77
N LEU A 131 -17.34 2.86 -4.18
CA LEU A 131 -17.46 4.26 -3.77
C LEU A 131 -16.43 4.62 -2.68
N ALA A 132 -16.29 3.79 -1.64
CA ALA A 132 -15.31 4.02 -0.57
C ALA A 132 -13.86 3.99 -1.10
N GLY A 133 -13.63 3.31 -2.23
CA GLY A 133 -12.35 3.29 -2.92
C GLY A 133 -11.80 4.68 -3.28
N ILE A 134 -12.65 5.70 -3.42
CA ILE A 134 -12.21 7.09 -3.70
C ILE A 134 -11.25 7.62 -2.63
N PHE A 135 -11.45 7.22 -1.37
CA PHE A 135 -10.64 7.69 -0.24
C PHE A 135 -9.22 7.13 -0.26
N SER A 136 -8.96 6.09 -1.06
CA SER A 136 -7.61 5.57 -1.26
C SER A 136 -6.67 6.57 -1.94
N ALA A 137 -7.21 7.60 -2.61
CA ALA A 137 -6.41 8.64 -3.25
C ALA A 137 -5.59 9.45 -2.24
N ILE A 138 -6.12 9.67 -1.02
CA ILE A 138 -5.52 10.56 -0.02
C ILE A 138 -5.13 9.73 1.21
N PRO A 139 -3.82 9.63 1.57
CA PRO A 139 -3.36 8.79 2.66
C PRO A 139 -4.12 9.00 3.98
N GLY A 140 -4.33 10.26 4.38
CA GLY A 140 -5.05 10.61 5.63
C GLY A 140 -6.54 10.25 5.62
N LEU A 141 -7.15 10.06 4.45
CA LEU A 141 -8.56 9.65 4.34
C LEU A 141 -8.74 8.16 4.10
N SER A 142 -7.65 7.40 3.87
CA SER A 142 -7.73 5.97 3.54
C SER A 142 -8.48 5.12 4.56
N ILE A 143 -8.52 5.54 5.83
CA ILE A 143 -9.32 4.91 6.88
C ILE A 143 -10.83 4.92 6.57
N LEU A 144 -11.33 5.91 5.83
CA LEU A 144 -12.71 5.96 5.36
C LEU A 144 -13.03 4.87 4.33
N GLY A 145 -12.02 4.15 3.83
CA GLY A 145 -12.21 2.91 3.09
C GLY A 145 -13.03 1.86 3.86
N LEU A 146 -13.05 1.92 5.20
CA LEU A 146 -13.92 1.08 6.05
C LEU A 146 -15.41 1.26 5.76
N LEU A 147 -15.84 2.39 5.19
CA LEU A 147 -17.22 2.58 4.72
C LEU A 147 -17.61 1.52 3.67
N GLY A 148 -16.63 0.98 2.94
CA GLY A 148 -16.83 -0.11 1.98
C GLY A 148 -17.35 -1.40 2.60
N LEU A 149 -17.16 -1.62 3.92
CA LEU A 149 -17.72 -2.77 4.64
C LEU A 149 -19.26 -2.80 4.62
N TYR A 150 -19.91 -1.67 4.32
CA TYR A 150 -21.35 -1.61 4.06
C TYR A 150 -21.79 -2.54 2.91
N SER A 151 -20.87 -2.91 2.01
CA SER A 151 -21.11 -3.92 0.97
C SER A 151 -21.58 -5.27 1.51
N PHE A 152 -21.16 -5.66 2.71
CA PHE A 152 -21.64 -6.89 3.36
C PHE A 152 -23.08 -6.76 3.86
N TYR A 153 -23.48 -5.57 4.28
CA TYR A 153 -24.89 -5.29 4.61
C TYR A 153 -25.77 -5.29 3.35
N LEU A 154 -25.27 -4.74 2.24
CA LEU A 154 -25.95 -4.83 0.95
C LEU A 154 -26.14 -6.30 0.53
N LEU A 155 -25.08 -7.10 0.62
CA LEU A 155 -25.12 -8.53 0.35
C LEU A 155 -26.15 -9.26 1.23
N TYR A 156 -26.13 -9.01 2.54
CA TYR A 156 -27.07 -9.58 3.50
C TYR A 156 -28.52 -9.28 3.17
N THR A 157 -28.82 -8.03 2.80
CA THR A 157 -30.19 -7.62 2.46
C THR A 157 -30.65 -8.12 1.09
N GLY A 158 -29.73 -8.37 0.15
CA GLY A 158 -30.05 -8.84 -1.20
C GLY A 158 -30.25 -10.35 -1.30
N LEU A 159 -29.61 -11.14 -0.44
CA LEU A 159 -29.66 -12.61 -0.46
C LEU A 159 -31.08 -13.19 -0.38
N PRO A 160 -31.94 -12.77 0.57
CA PRO A 160 -33.32 -13.26 0.65
C PRO A 160 -34.18 -12.87 -0.55
N VAL A 161 -33.88 -11.71 -1.15
CA VAL A 161 -34.66 -11.18 -2.27
C VAL A 161 -34.28 -11.89 -3.56
N LEU A 162 -33.00 -11.85 -3.95
CA LEU A 162 -32.54 -12.32 -5.25
C LEU A 162 -32.29 -13.83 -5.32
N MET A 163 -31.80 -14.41 -4.22
CA MET A 163 -31.38 -15.81 -4.14
C MET A 163 -32.28 -16.65 -3.25
N LYS A 164 -33.37 -16.07 -2.70
CA LYS A 164 -34.38 -16.75 -1.88
C LYS A 164 -33.80 -17.49 -0.66
N VAL A 165 -32.66 -17.06 -0.14
CA VAL A 165 -32.10 -17.61 1.10
C VAL A 165 -33.02 -17.22 2.26
N PRO A 166 -33.46 -18.17 3.11
CA PRO A 166 -34.28 -17.85 4.28
C PRO A 166 -33.60 -16.82 5.19
N GLN A 167 -34.37 -15.88 5.75
CA GLN A 167 -33.86 -14.72 6.49
C GLN A 167 -32.97 -15.14 7.67
N GLU A 168 -33.32 -16.23 8.33
CA GLU A 168 -32.61 -16.83 9.45
C GLU A 168 -31.24 -17.42 9.06
N LYS A 169 -31.05 -17.80 7.78
CA LYS A 169 -29.77 -18.30 7.24
C LYS A 169 -28.96 -17.23 6.52
N ALA A 170 -29.59 -16.10 6.16
CA ALA A 170 -28.97 -15.04 5.38
C ALA A 170 -27.68 -14.50 6.03
N GLY A 171 -27.62 -14.40 7.36
CA GLY A 171 -26.44 -13.93 8.08
C GLY A 171 -25.22 -14.85 7.88
N ILE A 172 -25.40 -16.16 8.07
CA ILE A 172 -24.32 -17.15 7.91
C ILE A 172 -23.93 -17.28 6.43
N CYS A 173 -24.91 -17.23 5.52
CA CYS A 173 -24.64 -17.22 4.08
C CYS A 173 -23.81 -15.99 3.65
N THR A 174 -24.14 -14.81 4.20
CA THR A 174 -23.37 -13.58 3.98
C THR A 174 -21.93 -13.74 4.45
N ALA A 175 -21.71 -14.29 5.64
CA ALA A 175 -20.37 -14.52 6.18
C ALA A 175 -19.55 -15.46 5.26
N ALA A 176 -20.16 -16.54 4.76
CA ALA A 176 -19.49 -17.46 3.84
C ALA A 176 -19.07 -16.77 2.52
N ILE A 177 -19.96 -15.97 1.91
CA ILE A 177 -19.65 -15.21 0.69
C ILE A 177 -18.64 -14.09 0.98
N ALA A 178 -18.71 -13.45 2.15
CA ALA A 178 -17.77 -12.42 2.57
C ALA A 178 -16.35 -12.96 2.72
N VAL A 179 -16.18 -14.16 3.27
CA VAL A 179 -14.89 -14.85 3.33
C VAL A 179 -14.34 -15.07 1.91
N ALA A 180 -15.17 -15.52 0.97
CA ALA A 180 -14.76 -15.67 -0.42
C ALA A 180 -14.35 -14.32 -1.05
N ALA A 181 -15.08 -13.23 -0.79
CA ALA A 181 -14.74 -11.89 -1.26
C ALA A 181 -13.41 -11.39 -0.67
N ILE A 182 -13.14 -11.66 0.62
CA ILE A 182 -11.86 -11.35 1.26
C ILE A 182 -10.74 -12.16 0.60
N VAL A 183 -10.91 -13.47 0.41
CA VAL A 183 -9.92 -14.33 -0.27
C VAL A 183 -9.63 -13.83 -1.68
N LEU A 184 -10.65 -13.48 -2.46
CA LEU A 184 -10.48 -12.90 -3.80
C LEU A 184 -9.69 -11.58 -3.76
N SER A 185 -9.96 -10.74 -2.76
CA SER A 185 -9.24 -9.48 -2.56
C SER A 185 -7.77 -9.71 -2.19
N LEU A 186 -7.48 -10.71 -1.35
CA LEU A 186 -6.12 -11.11 -1.00
C LEU A 186 -5.37 -11.68 -2.21
N ILE A 187 -6.02 -12.51 -3.02
CA ILE A 187 -5.45 -13.03 -4.27
C ILE A 187 -5.17 -11.90 -5.25
N ALA A 188 -6.12 -10.98 -5.45
CA ALA A 188 -5.93 -9.82 -6.30
C ALA A 188 -4.75 -8.96 -5.81
N GLY A 189 -4.66 -8.70 -4.50
CA GLY A 189 -3.52 -8.00 -3.90
C GLY A 189 -2.19 -8.73 -4.11
N ALA A 190 -2.17 -10.05 -3.91
CA ALA A 190 -0.99 -10.89 -4.12
C ALA A 190 -0.55 -10.93 -5.60
N LEU A 191 -1.47 -10.92 -6.56
CA LEU A 191 -1.15 -10.86 -7.99
C LEU A 191 -0.67 -9.48 -8.44
N LEU A 192 -1.12 -8.43 -7.77
CA LEU A 192 -0.63 -7.07 -7.98
C LEU A 192 0.73 -6.83 -7.31
N ALA A 193 1.09 -7.63 -6.30
CA ALA A 193 2.34 -7.47 -5.56
C ALA A 193 3.61 -7.71 -6.42
N PRO A 194 3.66 -8.69 -7.35
CA PRO A 194 4.72 -8.77 -8.36
C PRO A 194 4.68 -7.63 -9.37
N VAL A 195 3.52 -7.12 -9.78
CA VAL A 195 3.48 -5.93 -10.67
C VAL A 195 3.98 -4.68 -9.94
N ALA A 196 3.79 -4.62 -8.62
CA ALA A 196 4.43 -3.63 -7.78
C ALA A 196 5.92 -3.91 -7.55
N GLY A 197 6.34 -5.15 -7.35
CA GLY A 197 7.73 -5.54 -7.07
C GLY A 197 8.65 -5.67 -8.29
N MET A 198 8.11 -6.02 -9.46
CA MET A 198 8.77 -6.22 -10.77
C MET A 198 9.03 -4.89 -11.47
N PHE A 199 8.25 -3.87 -11.11
CA PHE A 199 8.26 -2.56 -11.75
C PHE A 199 8.60 -1.46 -10.74
N GLY A 200 8.32 -1.64 -9.44
CA GLY A 200 8.55 -0.65 -8.41
C GLY A 200 8.83 -1.22 -7.03
N GLY A 201 9.88 -2.04 -6.90
CA GLY A 201 10.58 -2.34 -5.64
C GLY A 201 9.72 -2.85 -4.49
N MET A 202 9.86 -4.14 -4.17
CA MET A 202 9.39 -4.79 -2.94
C MET A 202 9.35 -3.86 -1.72
N GLY A 203 8.16 -3.51 -1.23
CA GLY A 203 8.09 -2.62 -0.07
C GLY A 203 6.82 -2.60 0.76
N MET A 204 5.64 -3.04 0.26
CA MET A 204 4.40 -2.74 1.00
C MET A 204 3.50 -3.91 1.39
N TYR A 205 3.80 -5.16 1.00
CA TYR A 205 2.90 -6.30 1.27
C TYR A 205 3.58 -7.57 1.81
N GLY A 206 4.85 -7.52 2.23
CA GLY A 206 5.63 -8.69 2.69
C GLY A 206 5.19 -9.34 4.02
N GLY A 207 3.99 -9.05 4.53
CA GLY A 207 3.51 -9.54 5.83
C GLY A 207 2.53 -10.71 5.79
N MET A 208 2.06 -11.18 4.63
CA MET A 208 1.12 -12.32 4.54
C MET A 208 1.81 -13.57 3.99
N LYS A 209 2.07 -14.54 4.87
CA LYS A 209 2.42 -15.92 4.49
C LYS A 209 1.26 -16.55 3.73
N GLY A 210 1.35 -16.59 2.40
CA GLY A 210 0.59 -17.52 1.56
C GLY A 210 1.40 -18.80 1.32
N PRO A 211 0.76 -19.98 1.17
CA PRO A 211 1.49 -21.22 0.97
C PRO A 211 2.03 -21.32 -0.47
N GLY A 212 3.32 -21.61 -0.60
CA GLY A 212 3.85 -22.34 -1.76
C GLY A 212 4.45 -21.53 -2.90
N VAL A 213 5.44 -20.69 -2.63
CA VAL A 213 6.43 -20.32 -3.67
C VAL A 213 7.83 -20.57 -3.11
N VAL A 214 8.36 -21.76 -3.37
CA VAL A 214 9.77 -22.08 -3.19
C VAL A 214 10.43 -21.80 -4.54
N MET A 215 11.25 -20.75 -4.62
CA MET A 215 12.15 -20.54 -5.75
C MET A 215 13.50 -21.14 -5.36
N GLU A 216 13.68 -22.42 -5.65
CA GLU A 216 14.99 -23.06 -5.68
C GLU A 216 15.64 -22.73 -7.03
N GLY A 217 16.76 -22.02 -7.01
CA GLY A 217 17.52 -21.68 -8.21
C GLY A 217 18.93 -21.28 -7.85
N ASP A 218 19.88 -22.13 -8.25
CA ASP A 218 21.33 -22.02 -8.06
C ASP A 218 21.89 -20.65 -8.46
N GLY A 219 22.84 -20.15 -7.67
CA GLY A 219 23.26 -18.76 -7.62
C GLY A 219 23.79 -18.21 -8.95
N GLY A 220 23.35 -16.99 -9.28
CA GLY A 220 23.78 -16.29 -10.47
C GLY A 220 22.96 -15.04 -10.72
N SER A 221 23.65 -13.91 -10.82
CA SER A 221 23.06 -12.58 -11.04
C SER A 221 22.09 -12.56 -12.23
N VAL A 222 20.93 -11.93 -12.09
CA VAL A 222 19.91 -11.81 -13.15
C VAL A 222 19.89 -10.37 -13.66
N THR A 223 20.11 -10.17 -14.96
CA THR A 223 20.05 -8.82 -15.56
C THR A 223 18.65 -8.55 -16.11
N VAL A 224 17.99 -7.51 -15.59
CA VAL A 224 16.63 -7.10 -15.98
C VAL A 224 16.69 -5.78 -16.76
N PRO A 225 16.09 -5.71 -17.96
CA PRO A 225 16.05 -4.48 -18.75
C PRO A 225 15.42 -3.32 -17.96
N GLY A 226 16.16 -2.21 -17.82
CA GLY A 226 15.72 -1.02 -17.09
C GLY A 226 15.99 -1.00 -15.57
N VAL A 227 16.42 -2.12 -14.98
CA VAL A 227 16.72 -2.24 -13.53
C VAL A 227 18.19 -2.60 -13.28
N GLY A 228 18.88 -3.15 -14.28
CA GLY A 228 20.30 -3.53 -14.16
C GLY A 228 20.46 -4.96 -13.66
N THR A 229 21.64 -5.28 -13.13
CA THR A 229 22.01 -6.62 -12.67
C THR A 229 21.63 -6.80 -11.21
N ILE A 230 20.74 -7.76 -10.95
CA ILE A 230 20.26 -8.14 -9.62
C ILE A 230 21.12 -9.28 -9.09
N ASP A 231 21.68 -9.11 -7.90
CA ASP A 231 22.46 -10.14 -7.20
C ASP A 231 21.52 -11.07 -6.42
N THR A 232 21.26 -12.26 -6.97
CA THR A 232 20.33 -13.23 -6.37
C THR A 232 20.86 -13.81 -5.06
N GLY A 233 22.18 -13.84 -4.83
CA GLY A 233 22.78 -14.28 -3.57
C GLY A 233 22.50 -13.30 -2.43
N LYS A 234 22.52 -12.00 -2.69
CA LYS A 234 22.14 -10.98 -1.69
C LYS A 234 20.64 -11.00 -1.36
N ILE A 235 19.80 -11.35 -2.33
CA ILE A 235 18.35 -11.55 -2.11
C ILE A 235 18.11 -12.78 -1.24
N GLU A 236 18.84 -13.87 -1.48
CA GLU A 236 18.75 -15.08 -0.67
C GLU A 236 19.22 -14.81 0.78
N GLU A 237 20.33 -14.08 0.96
CA GLU A 237 20.82 -13.67 2.28
C GLU A 237 19.80 -12.79 3.02
N ALA A 238 19.19 -11.83 2.32
CA ALA A 238 18.14 -10.99 2.89
C ALA A 238 16.87 -11.80 3.25
N THR A 239 16.52 -12.81 2.44
CA THR A 239 15.39 -13.70 2.70
C THR A 239 15.64 -14.57 3.94
N LYS A 240 16.83 -15.18 4.06
CA LYS A 240 17.22 -15.93 5.27
C LYS A 240 17.21 -15.06 6.52
N LYS A 241 17.67 -13.81 6.43
CA LYS A 241 17.59 -12.85 7.53
C LYS A 241 16.14 -12.51 7.90
N LEU A 242 15.25 -12.32 6.92
CA LEU A 242 13.82 -12.08 7.16
C LEU A 242 13.12 -13.28 7.81
N GLU A 243 13.46 -14.50 7.39
CA GLU A 243 12.96 -15.74 7.99
C GLU A 243 13.41 -15.86 9.46
N ALA A 244 14.68 -15.61 9.73
CA ALA A 244 15.25 -15.63 11.09
C ALA A 244 14.67 -14.55 12.01
N ILE A 245 14.29 -13.38 11.47
CA ILE A 245 13.57 -12.34 12.23
C ILE A 245 12.13 -12.80 12.51
N SER A 246 11.48 -13.48 11.55
CA SER A 246 10.08 -13.89 11.64
C SER A 246 9.83 -15.06 12.59
N ASP A 247 10.80 -15.97 12.73
CA ASP A 247 10.73 -17.09 13.68
C ASP A 247 11.35 -16.77 15.05
N GLY A 248 11.94 -15.58 15.20
CA GLY A 248 12.54 -15.08 16.44
C GLY A 248 13.95 -15.59 16.72
N SER A 249 14.62 -16.21 15.74
CA SER A 249 15.99 -16.72 15.87
C SER A 249 17.08 -15.65 15.65
N ALA A 250 16.75 -14.52 15.01
CA ALA A 250 17.63 -13.36 14.90
C ALA A 250 17.32 -12.29 15.95
N ASP A 251 18.35 -11.65 16.52
CA ASP A 251 18.17 -10.52 17.44
C ASP A 251 17.83 -9.25 16.66
N ALA A 252 16.52 -9.07 16.42
CA ALA A 252 15.95 -7.90 15.75
C ALA A 252 15.50 -6.83 16.76
N LYS A 253 15.94 -6.91 18.02
CA LYS A 253 15.54 -5.94 19.04
C LYS A 253 16.07 -4.55 18.67
N PRO A 254 15.19 -3.54 18.63
CA PRO A 254 15.62 -2.17 18.49
C PRO A 254 16.59 -1.78 19.61
N VAL A 255 17.57 -0.95 19.29
CA VAL A 255 18.41 -0.28 20.28
C VAL A 255 17.54 0.61 21.17
N ASP A 256 18.02 0.92 22.38
CA ASP A 256 17.34 1.88 23.23
C ASP A 256 17.35 3.25 22.54
N PRO A 257 16.20 3.95 22.38
CA PRO A 257 16.16 5.30 21.82
C PRO A 257 17.11 6.29 22.51
N ALA A 258 17.44 6.08 23.79
CA ALA A 258 18.43 6.86 24.52
C ALA A 258 19.86 6.71 23.95
N GLN A 259 20.21 5.52 23.42
CA GLN A 259 21.51 5.29 22.76
C GLN A 259 21.59 6.06 21.44
N LEU A 260 20.51 6.10 20.65
CA LEU A 260 20.44 6.93 19.44
C LEU A 260 20.50 8.42 19.78
N LYS A 261 19.82 8.84 20.84
CA LYS A 261 19.87 10.23 21.33
C LYS A 261 21.29 10.65 21.70
N ALA A 262 22.08 9.77 22.31
CA ALA A 262 23.46 10.04 22.67
C ALA A 262 24.37 10.27 21.46
N MET A 263 23.97 9.79 20.26
CA MET A 263 24.71 10.02 19.02
C MET A 263 24.43 11.40 18.40
N LEU A 264 23.44 12.14 18.91
CA LEU A 264 23.14 13.50 18.47
C LEU A 264 23.98 14.49 19.29
N PRO A 265 24.96 15.21 18.71
CA PRO A 265 25.79 16.16 19.44
C PRO A 265 25.03 17.45 19.79
N ASP A 266 25.59 18.28 20.68
CA ASP A 266 25.04 19.61 20.96
C ASP A 266 25.31 20.62 19.84
N MET A 267 26.39 20.40 19.08
CA MET A 267 26.81 21.21 17.94
C MET A 267 27.04 20.30 16.73
N LEU A 268 26.53 20.70 15.57
CA LEU A 268 26.76 20.02 14.30
C LEU A 268 27.25 21.05 13.28
N GLY A 269 28.57 21.10 13.10
CA GLY A 269 29.21 22.23 12.42
C GLY A 269 28.95 23.53 13.18
N GLY A 270 28.32 24.51 12.52
CA GLY A 270 27.90 25.78 13.14
C GLY A 270 26.51 25.75 13.80
N TYR A 271 25.72 24.69 13.60
CA TYR A 271 24.34 24.64 14.08
C TYR A 271 24.26 24.14 15.51
N LYS A 272 23.51 24.84 16.36
CA LYS A 272 23.28 24.49 17.77
C LYS A 272 21.98 23.72 17.92
N ARG A 273 22.02 22.60 18.65
CA ARG A 273 20.82 21.80 18.93
C ARG A 273 19.83 22.58 19.80
N THR A 274 18.57 22.64 19.38
CA THR A 274 17.48 23.35 20.10
C THR A 274 16.45 22.41 20.68
N SER A 275 16.22 21.25 20.05
CA SER A 275 15.36 20.20 20.62
C SER A 275 15.88 18.82 20.27
N VAL A 276 15.55 17.84 21.12
CA VAL A 276 15.82 16.42 20.87
C VAL A 276 14.67 15.58 21.39
N GLU A 277 14.20 14.67 20.55
CA GLU A 277 13.05 13.80 20.78
C GLU A 277 13.45 12.36 20.47
N THR A 278 12.86 11.42 21.20
CA THR A 278 13.07 9.98 20.99
C THR A 278 11.73 9.28 20.91
N GLN A 279 11.61 8.32 20.00
CA GLN A 279 10.40 7.51 19.88
C GLN A 279 10.76 6.06 19.60
N SER A 280 10.01 5.15 20.21
CA SER A 280 10.00 3.73 19.84
C SER A 280 8.93 3.52 18.78
N MET A 281 9.26 2.77 17.74
CA MET A 281 8.39 2.48 16.61
C MET A 281 8.07 0.99 16.60
N GLY A 282 6.80 0.59 16.44
CA GLY A 282 6.40 -0.81 16.29
C GLY A 282 5.45 -1.34 17.36
N ALA A 283 5.04 -2.61 17.20
CA ALA A 283 4.16 -3.34 18.11
C ALA A 283 4.75 -4.75 18.38
N GLY A 284 5.07 -5.06 19.64
CA GLY A 284 5.77 -6.30 20.01
C GLY A 284 7.28 -6.23 19.74
N ASN A 285 7.91 -7.38 19.42
CA ASN A 285 9.35 -7.49 19.14
C ASN A 285 9.75 -7.05 17.71
N VAL A 286 8.79 -6.56 16.91
CA VAL A 286 9.02 -6.08 15.54
C VAL A 286 8.85 -4.56 15.55
N GLY A 287 9.97 -3.86 15.49
CA GLY A 287 9.99 -2.41 15.65
C GLY A 287 11.33 -1.78 15.26
N GLY A 288 11.44 -0.49 15.55
CA GLY A 288 12.64 0.30 15.40
C GLY A 288 12.69 1.36 16.50
N ALA A 289 13.82 2.06 16.61
CA ALA A 289 13.96 3.20 17.49
C ALA A 289 14.33 4.41 16.66
N GLN A 290 13.91 5.61 17.08
CA GLN A 290 14.32 6.84 16.43
C GLN A 290 14.70 7.89 17.47
N ALA A 291 15.77 8.62 17.17
CA ALA A 291 16.08 9.89 17.80
C ALA A 291 16.07 10.99 16.73
N SER A 292 15.39 12.09 16.99
CA SER A 292 15.40 13.27 16.13
C SER A 292 15.85 14.50 16.89
N ALA A 293 16.55 15.41 16.22
CA ALA A 293 16.94 16.69 16.81
C ALA A 293 16.84 17.83 15.80
N ARG A 294 16.43 19.00 16.30
CA ARG A 294 16.46 20.26 15.55
C ARG A 294 17.71 21.04 15.92
N TYR A 295 18.35 21.61 14.92
CA TYR A 295 19.53 22.45 15.06
C TYR A 295 19.33 23.75 14.30
N GLU A 296 19.84 24.86 14.85
CA GLU A 296 19.64 26.20 14.32
C GLU A 296 20.97 26.95 14.18
N LEU A 297 21.06 27.77 13.13
CA LEU A 297 22.17 28.70 12.85
C LEU A 297 21.58 30.00 12.29
N GLY A 298 21.42 31.02 13.14
CA GLY A 298 20.65 32.21 12.77
C GLY A 298 19.21 31.81 12.47
N ASP A 299 18.72 32.16 11.28
CA ASP A 299 17.35 31.82 10.84
C ASP A 299 17.26 30.44 10.18
N LYS A 300 18.40 29.77 9.91
CA LYS A 300 18.41 28.45 9.25
C LYS A 300 18.12 27.36 10.25
N GLN A 301 17.29 26.40 9.84
CA GLN A 301 16.94 25.24 10.64
C GLN A 301 17.22 23.93 9.90
N ILE A 302 17.86 22.99 10.60
CA ILE A 302 18.11 21.62 10.14
C ILE A 302 17.53 20.63 11.14
N ARG A 303 16.98 19.53 10.61
CA ARG A 303 16.50 18.39 11.36
C ARG A 303 17.37 17.17 11.04
N ILE A 304 17.86 16.54 12.09
CA ILE A 304 18.58 15.26 12.02
C ILE A 304 17.65 14.16 12.54
N GLU A 305 17.61 13.04 11.84
CA GLU A 305 16.94 11.83 12.29
C GLU A 305 17.91 10.64 12.23
N LEU A 306 18.06 9.97 13.36
CA LEU A 306 18.76 8.70 13.49
C LEU A 306 17.73 7.61 13.75
N THR A 307 17.63 6.65 12.85
CA THR A 307 16.62 5.61 12.90
C THR A 307 17.27 4.24 12.92
N ASP A 308 17.02 3.45 13.96
CA ASP A 308 17.32 2.02 13.98
C ASP A 308 16.21 1.26 13.28
N MET A 309 16.59 0.60 12.19
CA MET A 309 15.72 -0.23 11.39
C MET A 309 15.95 -1.71 11.69
N ALA A 310 16.18 -2.14 12.93
CA ALA A 310 16.52 -3.53 13.29
C ALA A 310 15.69 -4.62 12.56
N ALA A 311 14.36 -4.45 12.47
CA ALA A 311 13.48 -5.37 11.73
C ALA A 311 13.35 -5.07 10.21
N VAL A 312 13.73 -3.87 9.77
CA VAL A 312 13.56 -3.34 8.40
C VAL A 312 14.89 -3.25 7.62
N GLY A 313 16.05 -3.39 8.27
CA GLY A 313 17.39 -3.35 7.69
C GLY A 313 17.64 -4.51 6.73
N ALA A 314 16.98 -5.65 6.96
CA ALA A 314 16.93 -6.76 6.00
C ALA A 314 16.31 -6.33 4.65
N LEU A 315 15.35 -5.40 4.65
CA LEU A 315 14.75 -4.82 3.43
C LEU A 315 15.67 -3.77 2.77
N ALA A 316 16.49 -3.04 3.54
CA ALA A 316 17.49 -2.13 2.98
C ALA A 316 18.59 -2.87 2.20
N GLY A 317 18.97 -4.06 2.66
CA GLY A 317 19.85 -4.98 1.91
C GLY A 317 19.29 -5.37 0.54
N ILE A 318 17.96 -5.45 0.42
CA ILE A 318 17.28 -5.72 -0.86
C ILE A 318 17.31 -4.49 -1.77
N GLY A 319 17.10 -3.28 -1.25
CA GLY A 319 17.28 -2.04 -2.01
C GLY A 319 18.71 -1.90 -2.58
N ALA A 320 19.72 -2.33 -1.82
CA ALA A 320 21.10 -2.42 -2.29
C ALA A 320 21.31 -3.53 -3.34
N ALA A 321 20.69 -4.70 -3.17
CA ALA A 321 20.76 -5.83 -4.11
C ALA A 321 20.08 -5.56 -5.46
N LEU A 322 19.05 -4.71 -5.47
CA LEU A 322 18.31 -4.29 -6.66
C LEU A 322 18.97 -3.13 -7.42
N ASN A 323 20.10 -2.61 -6.93
CA ASN A 323 20.83 -1.48 -7.51
C ASN A 323 19.92 -0.30 -7.89
N VAL A 324 19.00 0.08 -6.98
CA VAL A 324 18.01 1.13 -7.22
C VAL A 324 18.73 2.41 -7.63
N ASN A 325 18.44 2.88 -8.84
CA ASN A 325 19.00 4.10 -9.39
C ASN A 325 17.87 4.90 -10.02
N GLN A 326 17.42 5.92 -9.30
CA GLN A 326 16.40 6.87 -9.76
C GLN A 326 16.99 8.26 -9.66
N GLU A 327 16.97 8.98 -10.76
CA GLU A 327 17.47 10.35 -10.84
C GLU A 327 16.46 11.21 -11.58
N LYS A 328 16.08 12.30 -10.94
CA LYS A 328 15.26 13.35 -11.51
C LYS A 328 16.00 14.67 -11.31
N GLU A 329 16.27 15.36 -12.39
CA GLU A 329 16.93 16.65 -12.39
C GLU A 329 15.96 17.71 -12.91
N SER A 330 16.09 18.92 -12.39
CA SER A 330 15.29 20.09 -12.76
C SER A 330 16.20 21.30 -12.86
N ASP A 331 15.71 22.38 -13.45
CA ASP A 331 16.48 23.62 -13.63
C ASP A 331 16.99 24.23 -12.30
N HIS A 332 16.34 23.90 -11.19
CA HIS A 332 16.61 24.47 -9.87
C HIS A 332 17.00 23.44 -8.80
N GLY A 333 17.20 22.17 -9.16
CA GLY A 333 17.37 21.13 -8.14
C GLY A 333 17.39 19.71 -8.66
N PHE A 334 17.52 18.75 -7.74
CA PHE A 334 17.55 17.32 -8.06
C PHE A 334 16.90 16.48 -6.96
N GLU A 335 16.43 15.29 -7.36
CA GLU A 335 15.97 14.21 -6.48
C GLU A 335 16.60 12.91 -6.98
N ARG A 336 17.44 12.29 -6.16
CA ARG A 336 18.22 11.10 -6.49
C ARG A 336 18.07 10.06 -5.39
N THR A 337 17.85 8.82 -5.80
CA THR A 337 17.96 7.65 -4.93
C THR A 337 18.88 6.66 -5.59
N ARG A 338 19.99 6.32 -4.93
CA ARG A 338 21.04 5.47 -5.48
C ARG A 338 21.56 4.49 -4.44
N THR A 339 22.14 3.40 -4.90
CA THR A 339 22.98 2.53 -4.07
C THR A 339 24.46 2.87 -4.30
N VAL A 340 25.17 3.29 -3.26
CA VAL A 340 26.61 3.59 -3.28
C VAL A 340 27.29 2.72 -2.24
N ASP A 341 28.26 1.90 -2.65
CA ASP A 341 28.98 0.96 -1.77
C ASP A 341 28.06 0.04 -0.95
N GLY A 342 26.93 -0.38 -1.54
CA GLY A 342 25.91 -1.20 -0.86
C GLY A 342 25.04 -0.44 0.14
N GLN A 343 25.22 0.88 0.27
CA GLN A 343 24.40 1.76 1.11
C GLN A 343 23.39 2.50 0.24
N MET A 344 22.14 2.52 0.67
CA MET A 344 21.12 3.34 0.03
C MET A 344 21.36 4.80 0.40
N VAL A 345 21.42 5.67 -0.61
CA VAL A 345 21.60 7.11 -0.48
C VAL A 345 20.43 7.81 -1.14
N GLN A 346 19.76 8.70 -0.40
CA GLN A 346 18.74 9.61 -0.92
C GLN A 346 19.28 11.04 -0.87
N GLU A 347 19.21 11.74 -1.98
CA GLU A 347 19.69 13.11 -2.14
C GLU A 347 18.58 13.97 -2.76
N GLU A 348 18.22 15.07 -2.12
CA GLU A 348 17.23 16.03 -2.59
C GLU A 348 17.77 17.45 -2.37
N TRP A 349 17.64 18.31 -3.37
CA TRP A 349 18.08 19.69 -3.27
C TRP A 349 17.20 20.63 -4.10
N ASP A 350 16.82 21.75 -3.48
CA ASP A 350 16.19 22.91 -4.11
C ASP A 350 17.10 24.14 -3.88
N SER A 351 17.64 24.67 -4.98
CA SER A 351 18.57 25.80 -4.94
C SER A 351 17.89 27.16 -4.73
N GLU A 352 16.61 27.31 -5.07
CA GLU A 352 15.86 28.54 -4.83
C GLU A 352 15.47 28.65 -3.36
N ALA A 353 14.95 27.55 -2.80
CA ALA A 353 14.57 27.46 -1.39
C ALA A 353 15.78 27.27 -0.45
N LYS A 354 16.97 26.99 -1.00
CA LYS A 354 18.20 26.65 -0.24
C LYS A 354 17.98 25.55 0.81
N ARG A 355 17.21 24.54 0.42
CA ARG A 355 16.78 23.46 1.31
C ARG A 355 16.94 22.13 0.61
N GLY A 356 17.23 21.10 1.39
CA GLY A 356 17.32 19.75 0.84
C GLY A 356 17.29 18.66 1.90
N LYS A 357 17.62 17.46 1.46
CA LYS A 357 17.71 16.25 2.27
C LYS A 357 18.88 15.40 1.79
N TYR A 358 19.68 14.92 2.72
CA TYR A 358 20.63 13.84 2.51
C TYR A 358 20.32 12.72 3.50
N SER A 359 20.17 11.49 2.99
CA SER A 359 19.99 10.32 3.83
C SER A 359 20.89 9.19 3.37
N THR A 360 21.47 8.46 4.32
CA THR A 360 22.29 7.29 4.05
C THR A 360 22.11 6.21 5.12
N THR A 361 22.30 4.96 4.73
CA THR A 361 22.27 3.81 5.64
C THR A 361 23.68 3.45 6.11
N ILE A 362 23.84 3.21 7.41
CA ILE A 362 25.07 2.74 8.06
C ILE A 362 24.85 1.32 8.57
N ALA A 363 25.83 0.43 8.32
CA ALA A 363 25.82 -0.97 8.74
C ALA A 363 24.54 -1.74 8.32
N SER A 364 23.89 -1.33 7.22
CA SER A 364 22.63 -1.90 6.73
C SER A 364 21.48 -1.91 7.74
N ARG A 365 21.57 -1.11 8.82
CA ARG A 365 20.61 -1.11 9.93
C ARG A 365 20.20 0.29 10.37
N PHE A 366 21.14 1.23 10.45
CA PHE A 366 20.85 2.59 10.91
C PHE A 366 20.70 3.53 9.73
N MET A 367 19.65 4.35 9.74
CA MET A 367 19.51 5.45 8.80
C MET A 367 19.89 6.77 9.47
N VAL A 368 20.76 7.53 8.81
CA VAL A 368 21.06 8.91 9.14
C VAL A 368 20.41 9.80 8.09
N SER A 369 19.52 10.69 8.52
CA SER A 369 18.86 11.66 7.67
C SER A 369 19.14 13.08 8.16
N VAL A 370 19.55 13.95 7.25
CA VAL A 370 19.80 15.37 7.47
C VAL A 370 18.94 16.13 6.48
N SER A 371 18.03 16.96 6.98
CA SER A 371 17.11 17.74 6.12
C SER A 371 16.91 19.15 6.65
N GLY A 372 16.72 20.11 5.75
CA GLY A 372 16.52 21.50 6.14
C GLY A 372 17.37 22.46 5.33
N GLU A 373 17.50 23.68 5.84
CA GLU A 373 18.11 24.80 5.14
C GLU A 373 19.62 24.79 5.29
N ALA A 374 20.34 25.00 4.18
CA ALA A 374 21.79 25.08 4.17
C ALA A 374 22.29 25.96 3.02
N ASP A 375 23.55 26.37 3.06
CA ASP A 375 24.14 27.15 1.96
C ASP A 375 24.36 26.32 0.69
N SER A 376 24.53 25.02 0.85
CA SER A 376 24.70 24.06 -0.24
C SER A 376 24.26 22.67 0.17
N PHE A 377 23.97 21.82 -0.82
CA PHE A 377 23.74 20.40 -0.59
C PHE A 377 24.94 19.70 0.08
N ASP A 378 26.16 20.09 -0.28
CA ASP A 378 27.38 19.53 0.31
C ASP A 378 27.45 19.74 1.83
N THR A 379 26.85 20.81 2.33
CA THR A 379 26.74 21.06 3.78
C THR A 379 25.92 19.97 4.47
N LEU A 380 24.76 19.60 3.91
CA LEU A 380 23.90 18.55 4.45
C LEU A 380 24.60 17.19 4.39
N LYS A 381 25.29 16.90 3.28
CA LYS A 381 26.07 15.68 3.09
C LYS A 381 27.24 15.57 4.08
N ALA A 382 27.97 16.66 4.30
CA ALA A 382 29.06 16.71 5.28
C ALA A 382 28.56 16.50 6.71
N MET A 383 27.41 17.07 7.07
CA MET A 383 26.78 16.84 8.38
C MET A 383 26.43 15.38 8.60
N ALA A 384 25.82 14.72 7.62
CA ALA A 384 25.53 13.29 7.71
C ALA A 384 26.83 12.46 7.82
N GLY A 385 27.88 12.87 7.11
CA GLY A 385 29.21 12.25 7.17
C GLY A 385 29.95 12.43 8.49
N SER A 386 29.54 13.38 9.35
CA SER A 386 30.19 13.64 10.64
C SER A 386 29.79 12.66 11.76
N PHE A 387 28.72 11.88 11.56
CA PHE A 387 28.30 10.87 12.52
C PHE A 387 29.29 9.71 12.56
N ASP A 388 29.62 9.27 13.78
CA ASP A 388 30.55 8.17 14.02
C ASP A 388 29.94 6.84 13.58
N LYS A 389 30.28 6.44 12.35
CA LYS A 389 29.78 5.21 11.73
C LYS A 389 30.14 3.96 12.53
N ALA A 390 31.30 3.95 13.18
CA ALA A 390 31.76 2.80 13.95
C ALA A 390 30.96 2.66 15.26
N LYS A 391 30.69 3.77 15.95
CA LYS A 391 29.82 3.76 17.13
C LYS A 391 28.39 3.36 16.80
N LEU A 392 27.84 3.88 15.70
CA LEU A 392 26.50 3.47 15.25
C LEU A 392 26.48 1.97 14.92
N ALA A 393 27.46 1.47 14.18
CA ALA A 393 27.57 0.03 13.89
C ALA A 393 27.67 -0.83 15.16
N ALA A 394 28.42 -0.38 16.18
CA ALA A 394 28.57 -1.09 17.45
C ALA A 394 27.28 -1.15 18.28
N LEU A 395 26.26 -0.32 17.99
CA LEU A 395 24.94 -0.46 18.62
C LEU A 395 24.15 -1.64 18.03
N ALA A 396 24.58 -2.21 16.90
CA ALA A 396 23.92 -3.35 16.26
C ALA A 396 24.39 -4.73 16.78
N GLU A 397 25.53 -4.76 17.47
CA GLU A 397 26.16 -5.94 18.09
C GLU A 397 25.68 -6.14 19.53
#